data_AF-A0A917EJB9-F1
#
_entry.id   AF-A0A917EJB9-F1
#
_cell.length_a   1.000
_cell.length_b   1.000
_cell.length_c   1.000
_cell.angle_alpha   90.00
_cell.angle_beta   90.00
_cell.angle_gamma   90.00
#
_symmetry.space_group_name_H-M   'P 1'
#
loop_
_entity.id
_entity.type
_entity.pdbx_description
1 polymer ?
#
loop_
_entity_poly.entity_id
_entity_poly.type
_entity_poly.pdbx_seq_one_letter_code
_entity_poly.pdbx_strand_id
1 'polypeptide(L)'
;MVETSRNTRAKFGLIGFFLGVISLLAIFVQISALFEPDPKSTGQIIGELAADIKNSAKNALTGQATPETPEPAISTGRIVTILALCAAGGAIVLGGLGLYQNEPHRLPYMAVGFGVSAFMAQYVFWLAMLICGIALLISVLENLGSMFE
;
A
#
# COMPACT_ATOMS: atom_id res chain seq x y z
N MET A 1 -40.13 -25.07 -23.51
CA MET A 1 -38.66 -25.17 -23.39
C MET A 1 -38.31 -24.78 -21.97
N VAL A 2 -38.05 -25.76 -21.10
CA VAL A 2 -37.62 -25.51 -19.73
C VAL A 2 -36.13 -25.22 -19.80
N GLU A 3 -35.73 -23.99 -19.48
CA GLU A 3 -34.32 -23.66 -19.25
C GLU A 3 -33.83 -24.50 -18.07
N THR A 4 -33.12 -25.58 -18.37
CA THR A 4 -32.25 -26.23 -17.41
C THR A 4 -31.11 -25.29 -17.14
N SER A 5 -31.31 -24.36 -16.20
CA SER A 5 -30.24 -23.57 -15.59
C SER A 5 -29.23 -24.57 -15.02
N ARG A 6 -28.17 -24.82 -15.78
CA ARG A 6 -27.07 -25.68 -15.38
C ARG A 6 -26.51 -25.09 -14.10
N ASN A 7 -26.87 -25.69 -12.98
CA ASN A 7 -26.42 -25.35 -11.64
C ASN A 7 -24.95 -25.78 -11.50
N THR A 8 -24.08 -25.20 -12.34
CA THR A 8 -22.64 -25.32 -12.17
C THR A 8 -22.30 -24.35 -11.05
N ARG A 9 -22.21 -24.88 -9.83
CA ARG A 9 -21.85 -24.11 -8.64
C ARG A 9 -20.52 -23.40 -8.91
N ALA A 10 -20.54 -22.08 -9.02
CA ALA A 10 -19.39 -21.26 -9.39
C ALA A 10 -18.39 -21.15 -8.22
N LYS A 11 -17.65 -22.23 -7.97
CA LYS A 11 -16.80 -22.33 -6.78
C LYS A 11 -15.57 -21.44 -6.91
N PHE A 12 -14.97 -21.39 -8.10
CA PHE A 12 -13.76 -20.60 -8.33
C PHE A 12 -14.06 -19.11 -8.41
N GLY A 13 -15.13 -18.72 -9.12
CA GLY A 13 -15.60 -17.34 -9.15
C GLY A 13 -15.98 -16.79 -7.77
N LEU A 14 -16.62 -17.61 -6.91
CA LEU A 14 -17.01 -17.19 -5.56
C LEU A 14 -15.79 -16.99 -4.64
N ILE A 15 -14.84 -17.92 -4.65
CA ILE A 15 -13.61 -17.80 -3.83
C ILE A 15 -12.79 -16.58 -4.28
N GLY A 16 -12.61 -16.42 -5.60
CA GLY A 16 -11.91 -15.25 -6.16
C GLY A 16 -12.59 -13.94 -5.78
N PHE A 17 -13.92 -13.89 -5.81
CA PHE A 17 -14.68 -12.70 -5.43
C PHE A 17 -14.44 -12.29 -3.98
N PHE A 18 -14.60 -13.22 -3.03
CA PHE A 18 -14.36 -12.93 -1.61
C PHE A 18 -12.91 -12.51 -1.36
N LEU A 19 -11.96 -13.18 -2.01
CA LEU A 19 -10.55 -12.83 -1.89
C LEU A 19 -10.25 -11.41 -2.39
N GLY A 20 -10.87 -11.01 -3.51
CA GLY A 20 -10.76 -9.66 -4.05
C GLY A 20 -11.37 -8.60 -3.15
N VAL A 21 -12.56 -8.86 -2.60
CA VAL A 21 -13.21 -7.95 -1.64
C VAL A 21 -12.40 -7.81 -0.35
N ILE A 22 -11.91 -8.91 0.22
CA ILE A 22 -11.07 -8.90 1.43
C ILE A 22 -9.78 -8.12 1.18
N SER A 23 -9.14 -8.34 0.04
CA SER A 23 -7.93 -7.61 -0.35
C SER A 23 -8.19 -6.10 -0.43
N LEU A 24 -9.26 -5.70 -1.12
CA LEU A 24 -9.63 -4.30 -1.27
C LEU A 24 -9.91 -3.63 0.08
N LEU A 25 -10.66 -4.31 0.96
CA LEU A 25 -10.92 -3.81 2.32
C LEU A 25 -9.63 -3.68 3.14
N ALA A 26 -8.72 -4.64 3.06
CA ALA A 26 -7.43 -4.58 3.75
C ALA A 26 -6.61 -3.35 3.31
N ILE A 27 -6.62 -3.03 2.01
CA ILE A 27 -5.96 -1.83 1.47
C ILE A 27 -6.60 -0.56 2.05
N PHE A 28 -7.93 -0.45 2.09
CA PHE A 28 -8.60 0.71 2.68
C PHE A 28 -8.33 0.88 4.17
N VAL A 29 -8.32 -0.22 4.93
CA VAL A 29 -7.97 -0.20 6.36
C VAL A 29 -6.53 0.27 6.54
N GLN A 30 -5.61 -0.21 5.70
CA GLN A 30 -4.21 0.21 5.75
C GLN A 30 -4.03 1.69 5.42
N ILE A 31 -4.72 2.19 4.38
CA ILE A 31 -4.72 3.61 4.04
C ILE A 31 -5.23 4.43 5.24
N SER A 32 -6.28 3.97 5.92
CA SER A 32 -6.83 4.66 7.10
C SER A 32 -5.83 4.67 8.26
N ALA A 33 -5.14 3.55 8.49
CA ALA A 33 -4.12 3.44 9.54
C ALA A 33 -2.92 4.38 9.32
N LEU A 34 -2.62 4.78 8.08
CA LEU A 34 -1.57 5.77 7.80
C LEU A 34 -1.91 7.19 8.30
N PHE A 35 -3.19 7.47 8.54
CA PHE A 35 -3.64 8.76 9.09
C PHE A 35 -3.79 8.72 10.61
N GLU A 36 -3.48 7.60 11.26
CA GLU A 36 -3.54 7.51 12.71
C GLU A 36 -2.38 8.32 13.32
N PRO A 37 -2.61 9.17 14.34
CA PRO A 37 -1.57 10.05 14.87
C PRO A 37 -0.47 9.22 15.54
N ASP A 38 0.73 9.25 14.95
CA ASP A 38 1.89 8.67 15.60
C ASP A 38 2.26 9.47 16.87
N PRO A 39 2.65 8.79 17.97
CA PRO A 39 3.00 9.45 19.23
C PRO A 39 4.25 10.32 19.13
N LYS A 40 5.07 10.13 18.10
CA LYS A 40 6.20 11.01 17.76
C LYS A 40 5.82 11.86 16.56
N SER A 41 5.95 13.18 16.68
CA SER A 41 5.71 14.06 15.53
C SER A 41 6.75 13.77 14.44
N THR A 42 6.32 13.71 13.18
CA THR A 42 7.21 13.48 12.04
C THR A 42 8.35 14.51 12.00
N GLY A 43 8.08 15.75 12.43
CA GLY A 43 9.10 16.79 12.56
C GLY A 43 10.20 16.48 13.60
N GLN A 44 9.83 15.84 14.72
CA GLN A 44 10.81 15.40 15.71
C GLN A 44 11.69 14.28 15.16
N ILE A 45 11.12 13.32 14.43
CA ILE A 45 11.87 12.23 13.78
C ILE A 45 12.83 12.79 12.73
N ILE A 46 12.37 13.73 11.89
CA ILE A 46 13.23 14.37 10.88
C ILE A 46 14.34 15.21 11.53
N GLY A 47 14.04 15.92 12.62
CA GLY A 47 15.04 16.70 13.35
C GLY A 47 16.09 15.82 14.04
N GLU A 48 15.68 14.71 14.65
CA GLU A 48 16.57 13.70 15.23
C GLU A 48 17.47 13.09 14.14
N LEU A 49 16.89 12.72 12.99
CA LEU A 49 17.65 12.22 11.84
C LEU A 49 18.66 13.26 11.30
N ALA A 50 18.28 14.54 11.21
CA ALA A 50 19.19 15.60 10.75
C ALA A 50 20.37 15.80 11.74
N ALA A 51 20.10 15.73 13.04
CA ALA A 51 21.14 15.78 14.06
C ALA A 51 22.07 14.55 13.96
N ASP A 52 21.52 13.36 13.72
CA ASP A 52 22.28 12.13 13.54
C ASP A 52 23.16 12.15 12.29
N ILE A 53 22.67 12.70 11.17
CA ILE A 53 23.47 12.89 9.95
C ILE A 53 24.63 13.84 10.23
N LYS A 54 24.40 14.96 10.93
CA LYS A 54 25.45 15.91 11.31
C LYS A 54 26.50 15.26 12.20
N ASN A 55 26.06 14.49 13.20
CA ASN A 55 26.96 13.80 14.13
C ASN A 55 27.74 12.69 13.42
N SER A 56 27.10 11.92 12.54
CA SER A 56 27.74 10.90 11.72
C SER A 56 28.79 11.50 10.79
N ALA A 57 28.51 12.63 10.13
CA ALA A 57 29.48 13.34 9.31
C ALA A 57 30.68 13.84 10.14
N LYS A 58 30.43 14.40 11.34
CA LYS A 58 31.49 14.82 12.26
C LYS A 58 32.36 13.64 12.71
N ASN A 59 31.75 12.50 13.01
CA ASN A 59 32.47 11.30 13.47
C ASN A 59 33.31 10.68 12.34
N ALA A 60 32.78 10.63 11.12
CA ALA A 60 33.51 10.21 9.93
C ALA A 60 34.74 11.10 9.65
N LEU A 61 34.61 12.42 9.80
CA LEU A 61 35.72 13.37 9.63
C LEU A 61 36.76 13.31 10.77
N THR A 62 36.36 12.90 11.97
CA THR A 62 37.25 12.82 13.14
C THR A 62 37.78 11.41 13.39
N GLY A 63 37.47 10.44 12.52
CA GLY A 63 37.91 9.05 12.65
C GLY A 63 37.28 8.29 13.82
N GLN A 64 36.19 8.82 14.40
CA GLN A 64 35.45 8.16 15.47
C GLN A 64 34.52 7.09 14.89
N ALA A 65 34.35 5.98 15.61
CA ALA A 65 33.45 4.91 15.21
C ALA A 65 32.02 5.45 15.05
N THR A 66 31.43 5.22 13.87
CA THR A 66 30.02 5.55 13.63
C THR A 66 29.16 4.53 14.38
N PRO A 67 28.17 4.94 15.18
CA PRO A 67 27.28 4.00 15.84
C PRO A 67 26.54 3.15 14.80
N GLU A 68 26.43 1.83 15.06
CA GLU A 68 25.72 0.92 14.16
C GLU A 68 24.27 1.35 14.02
N THR A 69 23.84 1.54 12.78
CA THR A 69 22.44 1.81 12.47
C THR A 69 21.66 0.52 12.71
N PRO A 70 20.62 0.52 13.58
CA PRO A 70 19.80 -0.65 13.77
C PRO A 70 19.19 -1.10 12.44
N GLU A 71 19.19 -2.41 12.18
CA GLU A 71 18.50 -2.94 11.00
C GLU A 71 17.03 -2.52 11.01
N PRO A 72 16.48 -2.07 9.88
CA PRO A 72 15.09 -1.65 9.81
C PRO A 72 14.17 -2.83 10.15
N ALA A 73 13.46 -2.74 11.26
CA ALA A 73 12.47 -3.72 11.66
C ALA A 73 11.38 -3.84 10.57
N ILE A 74 11.02 -5.08 10.21
CA ILE A 74 9.92 -5.31 9.26
C ILE A 74 8.63 -4.76 9.89
N SER A 75 8.07 -3.70 9.28
CA SER A 75 6.84 -3.11 9.78
C SER A 75 5.65 -4.02 9.48
N THR A 76 4.76 -4.18 10.46
CA THR A 76 3.52 -4.95 10.33
C THR A 76 2.68 -4.47 9.14
N GLY A 77 2.68 -3.16 8.89
CA GLY A 77 2.01 -2.57 7.72
C GLY A 77 2.53 -3.16 6.40
N ARG A 78 3.85 -3.30 6.23
CA ARG A 78 4.45 -3.88 5.02
C ARG A 78 4.03 -5.32 4.77
N ILE A 79 3.96 -6.14 5.83
CA ILE A 79 3.50 -7.53 5.74
C ILE A 79 2.04 -7.57 5.27
N VAL A 80 1.18 -6.74 5.86
CA VAL A 80 -0.23 -6.66 5.49
C VAL A 80 -0.41 -6.21 4.04
N THR A 81 0.38 -5.24 3.56
CA THR A 81 0.31 -4.80 2.15
C THR A 81 0.64 -5.95 1.20
N ILE A 82 1.71 -6.68 1.50
CA ILE A 82 2.16 -7.81 0.66
C ILE A 82 1.08 -8.88 0.61
N LEU A 83 0.52 -9.27 1.77
CA LEU A 83 -0.57 -10.25 1.84
C LEU A 83 -1.82 -9.78 1.08
N ALA A 84 -2.18 -8.50 1.19
CA ALA A 84 -3.31 -7.94 0.46
C ALA A 84 -3.09 -7.97 -1.06
N LEU A 85 -1.89 -7.64 -1.54
CA LEU A 85 -1.57 -7.70 -2.97
C LEU A 85 -1.51 -9.13 -3.50
N CYS A 86 -0.98 -10.07 -2.72
CA CYS A 86 -1.03 -11.49 -3.06
C CYS A 86 -2.48 -11.98 -3.16
N ALA A 87 -3.36 -11.56 -2.24
CA ALA A 87 -4.78 -11.87 -2.29
C ALA A 87 -5.47 -11.25 -3.52
N ALA A 88 -5.16 -10.01 -3.89
CA ALA A 88 -5.66 -9.38 -5.12
C ALA A 88 -5.22 -10.16 -6.37
N GLY A 89 -3.95 -10.54 -6.46
CA GLY A 89 -3.43 -11.36 -7.55
C GLY A 89 -4.13 -12.72 -7.62
N GLY A 90 -4.32 -13.38 -6.48
CA GLY A 90 -5.09 -14.62 -6.38
C GLY A 90 -6.53 -14.46 -6.85
N ALA A 91 -7.19 -13.35 -6.52
CA ALA A 91 -8.55 -13.05 -6.95
C ALA A 91 -8.66 -12.92 -8.47
N ILE A 92 -7.69 -12.26 -9.11
CA ILE A 92 -7.61 -12.12 -10.57
C ILE A 92 -7.43 -13.48 -11.22
N VAL A 93 -6.50 -14.31 -10.72
CA VAL A 93 -6.23 -15.64 -11.29
C VAL A 93 -7.45 -16.57 -11.13
N LEU A 94 -8.06 -16.60 -9.95
CA LEU A 94 -9.25 -17.42 -9.68
C LEU A 94 -10.48 -16.94 -10.47
N GLY A 95 -10.66 -15.63 -10.62
CA GLY A 95 -11.68 -15.05 -11.49
C GLY A 95 -11.45 -15.42 -12.95
N GLY A 96 -10.22 -15.31 -13.44
CA GLY A 96 -9.84 -15.73 -14.79
C GLY A 96 -10.08 -17.23 -15.03
N LEU A 97 -9.75 -18.09 -14.06
CA LEU A 97 -10.02 -19.53 -14.14
C LEU A 97 -11.52 -19.86 -14.13
N GLY A 98 -12.34 -19.13 -13.37
CA GLY A 98 -13.80 -19.28 -13.39
C GLY A 98 -14.42 -18.89 -14.74
N LEU A 99 -13.89 -17.85 -15.39
CA LEU A 99 -14.25 -17.47 -16.77
C LEU A 99 -13.85 -18.58 -17.76
N TYR A 100 -12.63 -19.10 -17.65
CA TYR A 100 -12.13 -20.16 -18.52
C TYR A 100 -12.93 -21.47 -18.39
N GLN A 101 -13.40 -21.80 -17.19
CA GLN A 101 -14.24 -22.98 -16.93
C GLN A 101 -15.71 -22.81 -17.36
N ASN A 102 -16.09 -21.68 -17.98
CA ASN A 102 -17.47 -21.40 -18.41
C ASN A 102 -18.48 -21.42 -17.23
N GLU A 103 -18.04 -21.01 -16.03
CA GLU A 103 -18.94 -20.76 -14.90
C GLU A 103 -19.88 -19.57 -15.21
N PRO A 104 -21.03 -19.42 -14.52
CA PRO A 104 -21.90 -18.26 -14.70
C PRO A 104 -21.11 -16.96 -14.51
N HIS A 105 -20.95 -16.23 -15.61
CA HIS A 105 -19.93 -15.20 -15.86
C HIS A 105 -19.90 -14.06 -14.82
N ARG A 106 -21.00 -13.82 -14.10
CA ARG A 106 -21.15 -12.67 -13.18
C ARG A 106 -20.12 -12.67 -12.05
N LEU A 107 -19.90 -13.81 -11.39
CA LEU A 107 -19.01 -13.92 -10.23
C LEU A 107 -17.52 -13.79 -10.60
N PRO A 108 -17.03 -14.53 -11.61
CA PRO A 108 -15.68 -14.37 -12.15
C PRO A 108 -15.32 -12.95 -12.60
N TYR A 109 -16.20 -12.24 -13.31
CA TYR A 109 -15.95 -10.86 -13.73
C TYR A 109 -15.83 -9.91 -12.53
N MET A 110 -16.67 -10.08 -11.51
CA MET A 110 -16.56 -9.30 -10.27
C MET A 110 -15.24 -9.56 -9.56
N ALA A 111 -14.80 -10.83 -9.45
CA ALA A 111 -13.53 -11.19 -8.83
C ALA A 111 -12.33 -10.48 -9.48
N VAL A 112 -12.25 -10.51 -10.82
CA VAL A 112 -11.20 -9.80 -11.57
C VAL A 112 -11.31 -8.30 -11.37
N GLY A 113 -12.52 -7.73 -11.46
CA GLY A 113 -12.75 -6.30 -11.25
C GLY A 113 -12.30 -5.81 -9.88
N PHE A 114 -12.66 -6.53 -8.81
CA PHE A 114 -12.23 -6.23 -7.45
C PHE A 114 -10.71 -6.34 -7.29
N GLY A 115 -10.10 -7.41 -7.80
CA GLY A 115 -8.65 -7.58 -7.77
C GLY A 115 -7.89 -6.47 -8.50
N VAL A 116 -8.33 -6.08 -9.70
CA VAL A 116 -7.72 -4.97 -10.45
C VAL A 116 -7.93 -3.63 -9.74
N SER A 117 -9.12 -3.40 -9.18
CA SER A 117 -9.42 -2.18 -8.43
C SER A 117 -8.53 -2.00 -7.19
N ALA A 118 -8.15 -3.10 -6.53
CA ALA A 118 -7.23 -3.09 -5.40
C ALA A 118 -5.84 -2.57 -5.80
N PHE A 119 -5.27 -3.09 -6.90
CA PHE A 119 -4.00 -2.59 -7.44
C PHE A 119 -4.09 -1.12 -7.86
N MET A 120 -5.17 -0.74 -8.55
CA MET A 120 -5.36 0.63 -9.01
C MET A 120 -5.47 1.61 -7.83
N ALA A 121 -6.26 1.27 -6.80
CA ALA A 121 -6.42 2.09 -5.59
C ALA A 121 -5.08 2.28 -4.87
N GLN A 122 -4.30 1.21 -4.72
CA GLN A 122 -2.97 1.28 -4.11
C GLN A 122 -2.03 2.20 -4.91
N TYR A 123 -2.02 2.09 -6.23
CA TYR A 123 -1.18 2.92 -7.10
C TYR A 123 -1.58 4.40 -7.05
N VAL A 124 -2.87 4.70 -7.20
CA VAL A 124 -3.39 6.08 -7.16
C VAL A 124 -3.12 6.73 -5.81
N PHE A 125 -3.25 5.99 -4.71
CA PHE A 125 -2.95 6.49 -3.37
C PHE A 125 -1.48 6.92 -3.23
N TRP A 126 -0.54 6.07 -3.64
CA TRP A 126 0.89 6.42 -3.59
C TRP A 126 1.25 7.59 -4.51
N LEU A 127 0.63 7.67 -5.69
CA LEU A 127 0.79 8.80 -6.59
C LEU A 127 0.30 10.11 -5.95
N ALA A 128 -0.87 10.09 -5.31
CA ALA A 128 -1.43 11.24 -4.61
C ALA A 128 -0.54 11.69 -3.44
N MET A 129 -0.02 10.74 -2.66
CA MET A 129 0.94 11.02 -1.56
C MET A 129 2.22 11.67 -2.07
N LEU A 130 2.75 11.22 -3.23
CA LEU A 130 3.94 11.81 -3.83
C LEU A 130 3.68 13.26 -4.28
N ILE A 131 2.56 13.51 -4.96
CA ILE A 131 2.18 14.86 -5.39
C ILE A 131 2.02 15.78 -4.17
N CYS A 132 1.32 15.31 -3.13
CA CYS A 132 1.14 16.02 -1.88
C CYS A 132 2.49 16.33 -1.21
N GLY A 133 3.39 15.34 -1.14
CA GLY A 133 4.72 15.50 -0.57
C GLY A 133 5.57 16.55 -1.30
N ILE A 134 5.54 16.56 -2.64
CA ILE A 134 6.24 17.58 -3.44
C ILE A 134 5.65 18.97 -3.18
N ALA A 135 4.32 19.10 -3.17
CA ALA A 135 3.65 20.37 -2.91
C ALA A 135 4.00 20.93 -1.52
N LEU A 136 4.04 20.06 -0.49
CA LEU A 136 4.49 20.42 0.85
C LEU A 136 5.96 20.84 0.88
N LEU A 137 6.84 20.14 0.17
CA LEU A 137 8.27 20.49 0.11
C LEU A 137 8.46 21.87 -0.50
N ILE A 138 7.78 22.18 -1.61
CA ILE A 138 7.82 23.52 -2.24
C ILE A 138 7.35 24.58 -1.23
N SER A 139 6.23 24.33 -0.55
CA SER A 139 5.67 25.25 0.45
C SER A 139 6.63 25.50 1.61
N VAL A 140 7.33 24.46 2.08
CA VAL A 140 8.35 24.59 3.14
C VAL A 140 9.54 25.40 2.66
N LEU A 141 10.02 25.19 1.43
CA LEU A 141 11.14 25.94 0.86
C LEU A 141 10.80 27.43 0.69
N GLU A 142 9.62 27.76 0.17
CA GLU A 142 9.15 29.14 0.04
C GLU A 142 9.05 29.83 1.40
N ASN A 143 8.49 29.14 2.39
CA ASN A 143 8.36 29.66 3.74
C ASN A 143 9.73 29.91 4.38
N LEU A 144 10.68 28.96 4.25
CA LEU A 144 12.04 29.16 4.74
C LEU A 144 12.76 30.31 4.04
N GLY A 145 12.64 30.43 2.71
CA GLY A 145 13.20 31.54 1.95
C GLY A 145 12.74 32.90 2.47
N SER A 146 11.43 33.03 2.75
CA SER A 146 10.86 34.25 3.33
C SER A 146 11.31 34.56 4.76
N MET A 147 11.81 33.57 5.51
CA MET A 147 12.34 33.76 6.87
C MET A 147 13.82 34.20 6.89
N PHE A 148 14.56 34.00 5.79
CA PHE A 148 15.99 34.34 5.70
C PHE A 148 16.28 35.67 4.98
N GLU A 149 15.27 36.32 4.40
CA GLU A 149 15.26 37.74 3.98
C GLU A 149 14.81 38.66 5.12
#